data_AF-I1XGP6-F1
#
_entry.id   AF-I1XGP6-F1
#
_cell.length_a   1.000
_cell.length_b   1.000
_cell.length_c   1.000
_cell.angle_alpha   90.00
_cell.angle_beta   90.00
_cell.angle_gamma   90.00
#
_symmetry.space_group_name_H-M   'P 1'
#
loop_
_entity.id
_entity.type
_entity.pdbx_description
1 polymer ?
#
loop_
_entity_poly.entity_id
_entity_poly.type
_entity_poly.pdbx_seq_one_letter_code
_entity_poly.pdbx_strand_id
1 'polypeptide(L)'
;MGRRQHYIPLDVWISNRIVGQLIRESTGAISFIYDQRWLDWEHAFPVSLSLPLRKDRFIGARVIPVFENLLPDNDGVRKRLAERVGADGTDAFSLLSVIGRDCIGALQFLPQGSSQETSNQLEGTVLSEHEIEVLLGELEEVPLGLQKENDFRISIAGAQEKTALLFHNGEWSKPTGTTPTTHILKPQIGKLSNGMDLTHSVENEFLCLKLLKNFGLRTANTEIIAFGSRRALVIERFDRRWTADGRLIRLPQEDCCQALSIPPTRKYQSEGGPGIVEIMDLFRGSDEPTQDRMDFFMSTILFWAIGATDGHGKNFSLSLMPGGRYRMTPLYDVLTLQPSVDGKR
;
A
#
# COMPACT_ATOMS: atom_id res chain seq x y z
N MET A 1 31.05 -4.00 28.45
CA MET A 1 31.21 -3.77 27.00
C MET A 1 29.83 -3.74 26.38
N GLY A 2 29.39 -2.57 25.90
CA GLY A 2 28.06 -2.39 25.31
C GLY A 2 27.89 -3.29 24.09
N ARG A 3 26.80 -4.05 24.07
CA ARG A 3 26.41 -4.95 22.97
C ARG A 3 26.28 -4.08 21.71
N ARG A 4 27.17 -4.24 20.73
CA ARG A 4 27.06 -3.58 19.42
C ARG A 4 25.68 -3.91 18.85
N GLN A 5 24.87 -2.90 18.55
CA GLN A 5 23.65 -3.10 17.79
C GLN A 5 24.05 -3.65 16.41
N HIS A 6 23.52 -4.84 16.07
CA HIS A 6 23.81 -5.49 14.79
C HIS A 6 23.04 -4.87 13.62
N TYR A 7 21.92 -4.21 13.90
CA TYR A 7 21.05 -3.56 12.92
C TYR A 7 20.85 -2.09 13.28
N ILE A 8 20.99 -1.21 12.30
CA ILE A 8 20.66 0.21 12.44
C ILE A 8 19.14 0.33 12.50
N PRO A 9 18.53 0.95 13.54
CA PRO A 9 17.09 1.17 13.59
C PRO A 9 16.58 1.91 12.34
N LEU A 10 15.32 1.70 11.98
CA LEU A 10 14.67 2.48 10.92
C LEU A 10 13.85 3.60 11.58
N ASP A 11 14.22 4.85 11.32
CA ASP A 11 13.37 5.99 11.62
C ASP A 11 12.14 5.91 10.70
N VAL A 12 10.95 5.95 11.31
CA VAL A 12 9.65 5.96 10.63
C VAL A 12 9.18 7.40 10.56
N TRP A 13 9.03 7.90 9.35
CA TRP A 13 8.67 9.27 9.07
C TRP A 13 7.24 9.37 8.54
N ILE A 14 6.56 10.47 8.88
CA ILE A 14 5.38 10.96 8.17
C ILE A 14 5.68 12.40 7.76
N SER A 15 5.60 12.65 6.45
CA SER A 15 6.05 13.92 5.87
C SER A 15 7.49 14.23 6.32
N ASN A 16 7.71 15.30 7.08
CA ASN A 16 9.01 15.76 7.57
C ASN A 16 9.24 15.52 9.08
N ARG A 17 8.46 14.63 9.70
CA ARG A 17 8.53 14.34 11.14
C ARG A 17 8.81 12.86 11.38
N ILE A 18 9.78 12.58 12.26
CA ILE A 18 9.96 11.25 12.83
C ILE A 18 8.79 10.97 13.75
N VAL A 19 8.07 9.89 13.46
CA VAL A 19 6.95 9.39 14.26
C VAL A 19 7.42 8.37 15.29
N GLY A 20 8.45 7.60 14.95
CA GLY A 20 9.00 6.57 15.81
C GLY A 20 10.12 5.79 15.15
N GLN A 21 10.50 4.68 15.76
CA GLN A 21 11.57 3.80 15.29
C GLN A 21 11.09 2.36 15.24
N LEU A 22 11.32 1.71 14.10
CA LEU A 22 11.23 0.27 13.95
C LEU A 22 12.61 -0.34 14.23
N ILE A 23 12.66 -1.27 15.18
CA ILE A 23 13.91 -1.83 15.72
C ILE A 23 13.91 -3.34 15.54
N ARG A 24 15.02 -3.87 15.00
CA ARG A 24 15.34 -5.30 15.00
C ARG A 24 16.45 -5.58 16.01
N GLU A 25 16.13 -6.36 17.04
CA GLU A 25 17.13 -6.80 18.00
C GLU A 25 18.02 -7.91 17.43
N SER A 26 19.18 -8.15 18.04
CA SER A 26 20.08 -9.24 17.64
C SER A 26 19.44 -10.63 17.74
N THR A 27 18.37 -10.78 18.52
CA THR A 27 17.57 -12.00 18.66
C THR A 27 16.61 -12.20 17.47
N GLY A 28 16.47 -11.21 16.59
CA GLY A 28 15.45 -11.15 15.55
C GLY A 28 14.12 -10.54 16.01
N ALA A 29 13.97 -10.20 17.29
CA ALA A 29 12.75 -9.58 17.79
C ALA A 29 12.53 -8.19 17.16
N ILE A 30 11.32 -7.97 16.64
CA ILE A 30 10.88 -6.70 16.05
C ILE A 30 10.09 -5.91 17.07
N SER A 31 10.39 -4.63 17.20
CA SER A 31 9.68 -3.70 18.06
C SER A 31 9.50 -2.33 17.41
N PHE A 32 8.48 -1.60 17.83
CA PHE A 32 8.22 -0.22 17.41
C PHE A 32 8.05 0.67 18.63
N ILE A 33 8.67 1.85 18.61
CA ILE A 33 8.54 2.85 19.67
C ILE A 33 8.26 4.22 19.06
N TYR A 34 7.30 4.96 19.61
CA TYR A 34 7.02 6.32 19.19
C TYR A 34 8.13 7.28 19.64
N ASP A 35 8.43 8.28 18.81
CA ASP A 35 9.30 9.39 19.20
C ASP A 35 8.55 10.30 20.18
N GLN A 36 9.23 10.74 21.24
CA GLN A 36 8.61 11.58 22.27
C GLN A 36 8.08 12.90 21.69
N ARG A 37 8.76 13.48 20.69
CA ARG A 37 8.31 14.71 20.00
C ARG A 37 7.05 14.48 19.17
N TRP A 38 6.80 13.26 18.71
CA TRP A 38 5.54 12.90 18.09
C TRP A 38 4.43 12.81 19.13
N LEU A 39 4.69 12.12 20.25
CA LEU A 39 3.71 11.99 21.35
C LEU A 39 3.31 13.34 21.95
N ASP A 40 4.24 14.29 22.03
CA ASP A 40 4.00 15.62 22.58
C ASP A 40 3.37 16.59 21.57
N TRP A 41 3.20 16.18 20.31
CA TRP A 41 2.60 17.01 19.28
C TRP A 41 1.08 17.04 19.40
N GLU A 42 0.47 18.22 19.40
CA GLU A 42 -0.99 18.39 19.54
C GLU A 42 -1.82 17.68 18.45
N HIS A 43 -1.21 17.39 17.31
CA HIS A 43 -1.83 16.71 16.18
C HIS A 43 -1.37 15.25 16.04
N ALA A 44 -0.74 14.68 17.07
CA ALA A 44 -0.31 13.28 17.07
C ALA A 44 -1.47 12.34 16.75
N PHE A 45 -1.16 11.29 16.01
CA PHE A 45 -2.05 10.18 15.71
C PHE A 45 -1.23 8.90 15.59
N PRO A 46 -1.83 7.72 15.81
CA PRO A 46 -1.06 6.49 15.78
C PRO A 46 -0.66 6.11 14.34
N VAL A 47 0.48 5.42 14.16
CA VAL A 47 0.89 4.87 12.84
C VAL A 47 -0.07 3.80 12.32
N SER A 48 -0.82 3.17 13.23
CA SER A 48 -1.86 2.19 12.98
C SER A 48 -2.80 2.17 14.17
N LEU A 49 -4.11 1.98 13.96
CA LEU A 49 -5.08 1.82 15.04
C LEU A 49 -4.73 0.65 15.98
N SER A 50 -3.98 -0.34 15.50
CA SER A 50 -3.49 -1.46 16.31
C SER A 50 -2.28 -1.13 17.20
N LEU A 51 -1.62 0.01 16.95
CA LEU A 51 -0.48 0.55 17.68
C LEU A 51 -0.83 1.92 18.29
N PRO A 52 -1.74 2.02 19.27
CA PRO A 52 -2.18 3.30 19.84
C PRO A 52 -1.03 4.11 20.44
N LEU A 53 -1.18 5.43 20.50
CA LEU A 53 -0.16 6.33 21.05
C LEU A 53 0.16 5.97 22.51
N ARG A 54 1.42 5.62 22.78
CA ARG A 54 1.95 5.38 24.13
C ARG A 54 3.46 5.51 24.15
N LYS A 55 4.02 5.71 25.35
CA LYS A 55 5.48 5.81 25.57
C LYS A 55 6.18 4.46 25.49
N ASP A 56 5.52 3.40 25.94
CA ASP A 56 6.11 2.05 25.95
C ASP A 56 6.20 1.44 24.56
N ARG A 57 7.31 0.77 24.27
CA ARG A 57 7.51 0.06 23.00
C ARG A 57 6.44 -1.01 22.78
N PHE A 58 6.06 -1.22 21.52
CA PHE A 58 5.34 -2.40 21.05
C PHE A 58 6.33 -3.46 20.62
N ILE A 59 6.00 -4.74 20.81
CA ILE A 59 6.91 -5.86 20.51
C ILE A 59 6.15 -6.98 19.81
N GLY A 60 6.79 -7.61 18.82
CA GLY A 60 6.36 -8.88 18.24
C GLY A 60 5.00 -8.81 17.55
N ALA A 61 4.06 -9.65 18.00
CA ALA A 61 2.82 -9.98 17.29
C ALA A 61 1.89 -8.80 16.97
N ARG A 62 2.02 -7.66 17.66
CA ARG A 62 1.27 -6.42 17.32
C ARG A 62 1.98 -5.56 16.28
N VAL A 63 3.31 -5.62 16.24
CA VAL A 63 4.14 -4.79 15.37
C VAL A 63 4.24 -5.39 13.98
N ILE A 64 4.49 -6.70 13.93
CA ILE A 64 4.75 -7.44 12.70
C ILE A 64 3.61 -7.24 11.69
N PRO A 65 2.31 -7.44 12.01
CA PRO A 65 1.23 -7.27 11.04
C PRO A 65 1.18 -5.87 10.42
N VAL A 66 1.46 -4.81 11.18
CA VAL A 66 1.37 -3.43 10.66
C VAL A 66 2.37 -3.20 9.53
N PHE A 67 3.61 -3.63 9.72
CA PHE A 67 4.68 -3.37 8.76
C PHE A 67 4.76 -4.45 7.66
N GLU A 68 4.40 -5.70 7.96
CA GLU A 68 4.33 -6.78 6.96
C GLU A 68 3.25 -6.55 5.90
N ASN A 69 2.14 -5.89 6.28
CA ASN A 69 1.06 -5.57 5.35
C ASN A 69 1.39 -4.45 4.35
N LEU A 70 2.52 -3.74 4.52
CA LEU A 70 3.00 -2.74 3.55
C LEU A 70 3.72 -3.37 2.35
N LEU A 71 4.16 -4.63 2.49
CA LEU A 71 4.91 -5.36 1.48
C LEU A 71 3.98 -6.14 0.53
N PRO A 72 4.46 -6.57 -0.66
CA PRO A 72 3.73 -7.51 -1.52
C PRO A 72 3.29 -8.76 -0.75
N ASP A 73 2.14 -9.34 -1.09
CA ASP A 73 1.57 -10.46 -0.31
C ASP A 73 2.24 -11.80 -0.61
N ASN A 74 2.87 -11.94 -1.77
CA ASN A 74 3.43 -13.19 -2.26
C ASN A 74 4.89 -13.38 -1.81
N ASP A 75 5.18 -14.47 -1.09
CA ASP A 75 6.53 -14.77 -0.58
C ASP A 75 7.57 -14.93 -1.70
N GLY A 76 7.18 -15.50 -2.85
CA GLY A 76 8.05 -15.61 -4.03
C GLY A 76 8.42 -14.23 -4.58
N VAL A 77 7.46 -13.31 -4.65
CA VAL A 77 7.69 -11.90 -5.04
C VAL A 77 8.63 -11.23 -4.04
N ARG A 78 8.42 -11.41 -2.73
CA ARG A 78 9.31 -10.87 -1.68
C ARG A 78 10.74 -11.38 -1.79
N LYS A 79 10.91 -12.67 -2.09
CA LYS A 79 12.23 -13.27 -2.28
C LYS A 79 12.96 -12.67 -3.48
N ARG A 80 12.30 -12.61 -4.64
CA ARG A 80 12.85 -11.95 -5.84
C ARG A 80 13.20 -10.50 -5.57
N LEU A 81 12.32 -9.78 -4.87
CA LEU A 81 12.51 -8.39 -4.48
C LEU A 81 13.74 -8.21 -3.58
N ALA A 82 13.88 -9.03 -2.52
CA ALA A 82 15.02 -8.99 -1.61
C ALA A 82 16.35 -9.23 -2.35
N GLU A 83 16.42 -10.26 -3.21
CA GLU A 83 17.59 -10.56 -4.03
C GLU A 83 17.95 -9.40 -4.97
N ARG A 84 16.94 -8.80 -5.61
CA ARG A 84 17.11 -7.73 -6.60
C ARG A 84 17.58 -6.42 -6.00
N VAL A 85 17.05 -6.04 -4.83
CA VAL A 85 17.41 -4.78 -4.17
C VAL A 85 18.57 -4.93 -3.18
N GLY A 86 19.01 -6.16 -2.92
CA GLY A 86 20.07 -6.47 -1.97
C GLY A 86 19.65 -6.31 -0.52
N ALA A 87 18.40 -6.62 -0.18
CA ALA A 87 17.93 -6.62 1.20
C ALA A 87 18.45 -7.85 1.97
N ASP A 88 18.72 -7.69 3.26
CA ASP A 88 19.25 -8.75 4.14
C ASP A 88 18.25 -9.90 4.42
N GLY A 89 17.00 -9.75 4.00
CA GLY A 89 15.93 -10.70 4.27
C GLY A 89 14.60 -10.30 3.62
N THR A 90 13.61 -11.17 3.76
CA THR A 90 12.25 -11.00 3.21
C THR A 90 11.24 -10.47 4.23
N ASP A 91 11.68 -10.23 5.48
CA ASP A 91 10.85 -9.65 6.53
C ASP A 91 10.67 -8.13 6.35
N ALA A 92 9.64 -7.58 6.98
CA ALA A 92 9.32 -6.16 6.90
C ALA A 92 10.48 -5.23 7.23
N PHE A 93 11.27 -5.52 8.27
CA PHE A 93 12.40 -4.66 8.63
C PHE A 93 13.45 -4.66 7.51
N SER A 94 13.83 -5.85 7.03
CA SER A 94 14.84 -5.99 5.99
C SER A 94 14.42 -5.34 4.67
N LEU A 95 13.20 -5.60 4.19
CA LEU A 95 12.71 -5.02 2.93
C LEU A 95 12.48 -3.51 3.04
N LEU A 96 11.78 -3.04 4.08
CA LEU A 96 11.47 -1.61 4.23
C LEU A 96 12.73 -0.76 4.44
N SER A 97 13.83 -1.33 4.96
CA SER A 97 15.13 -0.65 5.02
C SER A 97 15.66 -0.21 3.65
N VAL A 98 15.27 -0.91 2.58
CA VAL A 98 15.71 -0.63 1.22
C VAL A 98 14.62 0.05 0.41
N ILE A 99 13.38 -0.47 0.45
CA ILE A 99 12.29 -0.04 -0.44
C ILE A 99 11.24 0.86 0.24
N GLY A 100 11.38 1.13 1.54
CA GLY A 100 10.36 1.81 2.34
C GLY A 100 10.28 3.33 2.18
N ARG A 101 10.84 3.92 1.13
CA ARG A 101 10.82 5.40 0.96
C ARG A 101 9.48 5.93 0.47
N ASP A 102 8.73 5.11 -0.26
CA ASP A 102 7.39 5.43 -0.75
C ASP A 102 6.44 4.23 -0.61
N CYS A 103 5.80 4.10 0.55
CA CYS A 103 4.82 3.05 0.87
C CYS A 103 3.39 3.47 0.53
N ILE A 104 2.44 2.54 0.63
CA ILE A 104 1.02 2.89 0.85
C ILE A 104 0.88 3.71 2.14
N GLY A 105 0.02 4.72 2.10
CA GLY A 105 -0.13 5.72 3.16
C GLY A 105 1.02 6.72 3.16
N ALA A 106 1.36 7.21 4.35
CA ALA A 106 2.35 8.27 4.55
C ALA A 106 3.63 7.82 5.27
N LEU A 107 3.73 6.53 5.60
CA LEU A 107 4.91 5.99 6.28
C LEU A 107 6.10 5.95 5.33
N GLN A 108 7.25 6.39 5.82
CA GLN A 108 8.53 6.27 5.14
C GLN A 108 9.55 5.71 6.12
N PHE A 109 10.43 4.83 5.64
CA PHE A 109 11.41 4.13 6.45
C PHE A 109 12.81 4.52 5.97
N LEU A 110 13.60 5.10 6.87
CA LEU A 110 14.97 5.52 6.60
C LEU A 110 15.88 4.99 7.71
N PRO A 111 17.10 4.49 7.39
CA PRO A 111 18.07 4.14 8.42
C PRO A 111 18.31 5.31 9.38
N GLN A 112 18.37 5.03 10.67
CA GLN A 112 18.59 6.03 11.70
C GLN A 112 19.82 6.89 11.40
N GLY A 113 19.65 8.20 11.50
CA GLY A 113 20.70 9.18 11.19
C GLY A 113 20.79 9.55 9.71
N SER A 114 19.95 8.98 8.84
CA SER A 114 19.77 9.49 7.48
C SER A 114 19.09 10.85 7.54
N SER A 115 19.59 11.82 6.77
CA SER A 115 18.89 13.08 6.56
C SER A 115 17.75 12.87 5.56
N GLN A 116 16.53 13.27 5.93
CA GLN A 116 15.48 13.44 4.93
C GLN A 116 15.77 14.75 4.18
N GLU A 117 15.94 14.69 2.87
CA GLU A 117 15.93 15.90 2.05
C GLU A 117 14.53 16.52 2.16
N THR A 118 14.45 17.69 2.79
CA THR A 118 13.19 18.41 3.03
C THR A 118 12.74 19.22 1.80
N SER A 119 13.29 18.89 0.63
CA SER A 119 12.97 19.56 -0.61
C SER A 119 11.55 19.20 -1.02
N ASN A 120 10.75 20.23 -1.31
CA ASN A 120 9.45 20.06 -1.98
C ASN A 120 9.63 19.88 -3.50
N GLN A 121 10.87 19.80 -4.00
CA GLN A 121 11.13 19.56 -5.41
C GLN A 121 10.81 18.11 -5.74
N LEU A 122 10.12 17.94 -6.87
CA LEU A 122 9.84 16.63 -7.42
C LEU A 122 11.04 16.23 -8.27
N GLU A 123 11.72 15.18 -7.84
CA GLU A 123 12.87 14.64 -8.55
C GLU A 123 12.53 13.27 -9.12
N GLY A 124 12.98 13.03 -10.34
CA GLY A 124 12.76 11.77 -11.02
C GLY A 124 13.27 11.79 -12.45
N THR A 125 13.33 10.60 -13.04
CA THR A 125 13.64 10.43 -14.46
C THR A 125 12.33 10.36 -15.24
N VAL A 126 12.12 11.31 -16.15
CA VAL A 126 10.98 11.26 -17.08
C VAL A 126 11.07 9.99 -17.93
N LEU A 127 9.94 9.32 -18.09
CA LEU A 127 9.81 8.09 -18.88
C LEU A 127 9.01 8.37 -20.15
N SER A 128 9.53 7.90 -21.27
CA SER A 128 8.77 7.77 -22.50
C SER A 128 7.74 6.66 -22.39
N GLU A 129 6.74 6.70 -23.27
CA GLU A 129 5.72 5.65 -23.38
C GLU A 129 6.33 4.25 -23.58
N HIS A 130 7.40 4.16 -24.40
CA HIS A 130 8.11 2.91 -24.65
C HIS A 130 8.86 2.40 -23.41
N GLU A 131 9.48 3.27 -22.61
CA GLU A 131 10.12 2.85 -21.35
C GLU A 131 9.09 2.34 -20.34
N ILE A 132 7.88 2.91 -20.31
CA ILE A 132 6.78 2.40 -19.48
C ILE A 132 6.27 1.06 -20.01
N GLU A 133 6.16 0.89 -21.33
CA GLU A 133 5.83 -0.39 -21.96
C GLU A 133 6.81 -1.49 -21.54
N VAL A 134 8.12 -1.23 -21.64
CA VAL A 134 9.17 -2.16 -21.22
C VAL A 134 9.06 -2.45 -19.72
N LEU A 135 8.93 -1.40 -18.89
CA LEU A 135 8.77 -1.53 -17.44
C LEU A 135 7.61 -2.45 -17.07
N LEU A 136 6.43 -2.25 -17.68
CA LEU A 136 5.24 -3.06 -17.44
C LEU A 136 5.40 -4.50 -17.93
N GLY A 137 6.22 -4.72 -18.95
CA GLY A 137 6.50 -6.06 -19.48
C GLY A 137 7.46 -6.89 -18.65
N GLU A 138 8.27 -6.25 -17.82
CA GLU A 138 9.26 -6.92 -16.98
C GLU A 138 8.77 -7.21 -15.56
N LEU A 139 7.56 -6.77 -15.16
CA LEU A 139 7.13 -6.81 -13.74
C LEU A 139 7.08 -8.22 -13.14
N GLU A 140 6.84 -9.26 -13.94
CA GLU A 140 6.84 -10.65 -13.46
C GLU A 140 8.22 -11.09 -12.94
N GLU A 141 9.27 -10.70 -13.67
CA GLU A 141 10.68 -10.97 -13.35
C GLU A 141 11.30 -9.90 -12.45
N VAL A 142 10.78 -8.67 -12.53
CA VAL A 142 11.29 -7.47 -11.86
C VAL A 142 10.17 -6.85 -11.01
N PRO A 143 9.89 -7.40 -9.82
CA PRO A 143 8.82 -6.91 -8.96
C PRO A 143 8.89 -5.41 -8.72
N LEU A 144 7.76 -4.74 -8.87
CA LEU A 144 7.60 -3.29 -8.72
C LEU A 144 8.48 -2.45 -9.69
N GLY A 145 9.22 -3.05 -10.62
CA GLY A 145 10.14 -2.34 -11.52
C GLY A 145 11.43 -1.86 -10.83
N LEU A 146 11.81 -2.51 -9.73
CA LEU A 146 12.97 -2.12 -8.93
C LEU A 146 14.26 -2.81 -9.41
N GLN A 147 15.33 -2.03 -9.40
CA GLN A 147 16.70 -2.48 -9.67
C GLN A 147 17.61 -1.92 -8.59
N LYS A 148 18.74 -2.61 -8.33
CA LYS A 148 19.66 -2.21 -7.26
C LYS A 148 20.31 -0.85 -7.55
N GLU A 149 20.61 -0.64 -8.83
CA GLU A 149 21.36 0.48 -9.39
C GLU A 149 20.55 1.78 -9.44
N ASN A 150 19.22 1.71 -9.32
CA ASN A 150 18.33 2.88 -9.41
C ASN A 150 17.86 3.31 -8.02
N ASP A 151 17.66 4.61 -7.82
CA ASP A 151 17.20 5.18 -6.55
C ASP A 151 15.67 5.12 -6.33
N PHE A 152 14.96 4.36 -7.18
CA PHE A 152 13.52 4.20 -7.10
C PHE A 152 13.15 3.17 -6.02
N ARG A 153 12.50 3.64 -4.95
CA ARG A 153 12.20 2.83 -3.75
C ARG A 153 10.71 2.93 -3.40
N ILE A 154 9.91 2.00 -3.90
CA ILE A 154 8.46 1.91 -3.62
C ILE A 154 8.11 0.59 -2.93
N SER A 155 7.06 0.62 -2.11
CA SER A 155 6.49 -0.56 -1.46
C SER A 155 4.96 -0.53 -1.59
N ILE A 156 4.40 -1.53 -2.27
CA ILE A 156 2.97 -1.61 -2.58
C ILE A 156 2.50 -3.03 -2.30
N ALA A 157 1.42 -3.16 -1.52
CA ALA A 157 0.84 -4.44 -1.12
C ALA A 157 -0.01 -5.10 -2.22
N GLY A 158 -0.40 -6.35 -1.97
CA GLY A 158 -1.21 -7.17 -2.87
C GLY A 158 -0.40 -8.21 -3.65
N ALA A 159 -1.13 -9.09 -4.36
CA ALA A 159 -0.54 -10.24 -5.04
C ALA A 159 -0.34 -10.04 -6.56
N GLN A 160 -1.11 -9.14 -7.18
CA GLN A 160 -0.98 -8.82 -8.61
C GLN A 160 0.27 -7.99 -8.87
N GLU A 161 0.97 -8.28 -9.97
CA GLU A 161 2.08 -7.46 -10.44
C GLU A 161 1.62 -6.03 -10.70
N LYS A 162 2.41 -5.05 -10.24
CA LYS A 162 2.10 -3.63 -10.34
C LYS A 162 3.36 -2.80 -10.15
N THR A 163 3.32 -1.53 -10.55
CA THR A 163 4.32 -0.53 -10.17
C THR A 163 3.62 0.78 -9.81
N ALA A 164 4.35 1.81 -9.43
CA ALA A 164 3.81 3.14 -9.26
C ALA A 164 4.74 4.20 -9.85
N LEU A 165 4.17 5.24 -10.42
CA LEU A 165 4.91 6.32 -11.06
C LEU A 165 4.38 7.67 -10.59
N LEU A 166 5.18 8.72 -10.78
CA LEU A 166 4.74 10.10 -10.65
C LEU A 166 4.22 10.58 -12.01
N PHE A 167 2.97 11.03 -12.06
CA PHE A 167 2.39 11.76 -13.17
C PHE A 167 2.24 13.23 -12.75
N HIS A 168 2.90 14.13 -13.46
CA HIS A 168 2.88 15.56 -13.14
C HIS A 168 3.08 16.37 -14.42
N ASN A 169 2.30 17.43 -14.62
CA ASN A 169 2.36 18.30 -15.81
C ASN A 169 2.28 17.55 -17.15
N GLY A 170 1.52 16.45 -17.21
CA GLY A 170 1.35 15.65 -18.42
C GLY A 170 2.47 14.64 -18.68
N GLU A 171 3.45 14.53 -17.79
CA GLU A 171 4.60 13.63 -17.94
C GLU A 171 4.61 12.54 -16.88
N TRP A 172 5.03 11.34 -17.29
CA TRP A 172 5.30 10.21 -16.41
C TRP A 172 6.78 10.20 -16.02
N SER A 173 7.06 9.92 -14.75
CA SER A 173 8.42 9.84 -14.25
C SER A 173 8.59 8.76 -13.19
N LYS A 174 9.81 8.22 -13.12
CA LYS A 174 10.30 7.35 -12.05
C LYS A 174 10.90 8.24 -10.96
N PRO A 175 10.24 8.40 -9.80
CA PRO A 175 10.73 9.31 -8.77
C PRO A 175 12.03 8.82 -8.11
N THR A 176 12.83 9.76 -7.62
CA THR A 176 14.05 9.52 -6.82
C THR A 176 13.92 10.06 -5.40
N GLY A 177 14.79 9.61 -4.51
CA GLY A 177 14.84 10.08 -3.12
C GLY A 177 13.56 9.80 -2.36
N THR A 178 12.89 10.87 -1.93
CA THR A 178 11.61 10.81 -1.21
C THR A 178 10.43 11.38 -2.00
N THR A 179 10.62 11.64 -3.30
CA THR A 179 9.56 12.09 -4.20
C THR A 179 8.44 11.04 -4.25
N PRO A 180 7.18 11.38 -3.95
CA PRO A 180 6.09 10.42 -3.95
C PRO A 180 5.68 10.04 -5.37
N THR A 181 5.33 8.76 -5.58
CA THR A 181 4.48 8.38 -6.71
C THR A 181 3.06 8.90 -6.52
N THR A 182 2.31 9.05 -7.62
CA THR A 182 0.91 9.54 -7.63
C THR A 182 -0.06 8.53 -8.22
N HIS A 183 0.43 7.56 -8.99
CA HIS A 183 -0.42 6.56 -9.63
C HIS A 183 0.16 5.17 -9.47
N ILE A 184 -0.72 4.19 -9.30
CA ILE A 184 -0.40 2.76 -9.39
C ILE A 184 -0.77 2.30 -10.80
N LEU A 185 0.14 1.59 -11.44
CA LEU A 185 -0.06 1.00 -12.76
C LEU A 185 -0.17 -0.52 -12.60
N LYS A 186 -1.30 -1.08 -13.00
CA LYS A 186 -1.54 -2.53 -13.02
C LYS A 186 -1.58 -3.02 -14.47
N PRO A 187 -0.63 -3.85 -14.93
CA PRO A 187 -0.72 -4.50 -16.23
C PRO A 187 -1.85 -5.55 -16.25
N GLN A 188 -2.13 -6.07 -17.44
CA GLN A 188 -2.98 -7.24 -17.62
C GLN A 188 -2.37 -8.45 -16.90
N ILE A 189 -3.21 -9.22 -16.20
CA ILE A 189 -2.80 -10.42 -15.46
C ILE A 189 -2.54 -11.59 -16.43
N GLY A 190 -3.37 -11.73 -17.46
CA GLY A 190 -3.28 -12.86 -18.39
C GLY A 190 -3.90 -14.14 -17.83
N LYS A 191 -3.36 -15.28 -18.23
CA LYS A 191 -3.86 -16.60 -17.82
C LYS A 191 -3.09 -17.12 -16.62
N LEU A 192 -3.81 -17.45 -15.55
CA LEU A 192 -3.23 -18.00 -14.34
C LEU A 192 -3.00 -19.51 -14.45
N SER A 193 -2.04 -20.04 -13.69
CA SER A 193 -1.68 -21.46 -13.67
C SER A 193 -2.82 -22.38 -13.20
N ASN A 194 -3.78 -21.86 -12.46
CA ASN A 194 -4.99 -22.55 -12.03
C ASN A 194 -6.09 -22.62 -13.11
N GLY A 195 -5.79 -22.16 -14.33
CA GLY A 195 -6.71 -22.17 -15.48
C GLY A 195 -7.70 -21.01 -15.52
N MET A 196 -7.57 -20.02 -14.65
CA MET A 196 -8.38 -18.80 -14.70
C MET A 196 -7.88 -17.86 -15.80
N ASP A 197 -8.77 -17.38 -16.65
CA ASP A 197 -8.46 -16.41 -17.70
C ASP A 197 -8.82 -14.99 -17.22
N LEU A 198 -7.78 -14.20 -16.95
CA LEU A 198 -7.84 -12.79 -16.55
C LEU A 198 -7.13 -11.91 -17.59
N THR A 199 -7.15 -12.31 -18.87
CA THR A 199 -6.57 -11.51 -19.97
C THR A 199 -7.14 -10.09 -20.03
N HIS A 200 -8.41 -9.92 -19.68
CA HIS A 200 -9.10 -8.63 -19.62
C HIS A 200 -9.16 -8.04 -18.20
N SER A 201 -8.18 -8.33 -17.33
CA SER A 201 -8.18 -7.84 -15.93
C SER A 201 -8.24 -6.31 -15.83
N VAL A 202 -7.62 -5.60 -16.78
CA VAL A 202 -7.63 -4.12 -16.83
C VAL A 202 -9.04 -3.59 -17.09
N GLU A 203 -9.71 -4.08 -18.13
CA GLU A 203 -11.09 -3.69 -18.43
C GLU A 203 -12.07 -4.14 -17.34
N ASN A 204 -11.83 -5.32 -16.75
CA ASN A 204 -12.63 -5.89 -15.68
C ASN A 204 -12.61 -5.00 -14.42
N GLU A 205 -11.43 -4.67 -13.89
CA GLU A 205 -11.32 -3.83 -12.70
C GLU A 205 -11.86 -2.41 -12.97
N PHE A 206 -11.55 -1.84 -14.15
CA PHE A 206 -12.11 -0.56 -14.57
C PHE A 206 -13.65 -0.57 -14.53
N LEU A 207 -14.27 -1.58 -15.16
CA LEU A 207 -15.73 -1.69 -15.21
C LEU A 207 -16.33 -1.88 -13.82
N CYS A 208 -15.73 -2.73 -12.97
CA CYS A 208 -16.18 -2.94 -11.60
C CYS A 208 -16.17 -1.64 -10.80
N LEU A 209 -15.08 -0.88 -10.84
CA LEU A 209 -14.99 0.40 -10.11
C LEU A 209 -15.95 1.44 -10.67
N LYS A 210 -16.15 1.52 -12.00
CA LYS A 210 -17.18 2.40 -12.58
C LYS A 210 -18.59 1.99 -12.14
N LEU A 211 -18.89 0.69 -12.08
CA LEU A 211 -20.18 0.19 -11.62
C LEU A 211 -20.44 0.60 -10.17
N LEU A 212 -19.50 0.32 -9.26
CA LEU A 212 -19.58 0.71 -7.85
C LEU A 212 -19.81 2.22 -7.68
N LYS A 213 -19.08 3.04 -8.45
CA LYS A 213 -19.25 4.50 -8.47
C LYS A 213 -20.65 4.92 -8.92
N ASN A 214 -21.26 4.22 -9.89
CA ASN A 214 -22.63 4.47 -10.33
C ASN A 214 -23.69 4.05 -9.31
N PHE A 215 -23.36 3.16 -8.37
CA PHE A 215 -24.18 2.87 -7.19
C PHE A 215 -23.99 3.89 -6.06
N GLY A 216 -23.19 4.94 -6.27
CA GLY A 216 -22.96 6.01 -5.29
C GLY A 216 -21.81 5.74 -4.32
N LEU A 217 -21.04 4.66 -4.50
CA LEU A 217 -19.89 4.37 -3.65
C LEU A 217 -18.68 5.21 -4.05
N ARG A 218 -17.87 5.57 -3.04
CA ARG A 218 -16.56 6.19 -3.26
C ARG A 218 -15.60 5.13 -3.79
N THR A 219 -15.02 5.36 -4.96
CA THR A 219 -14.02 4.47 -5.58
C THR A 219 -12.77 5.23 -5.96
N ALA A 220 -11.64 4.54 -6.07
CA ALA A 220 -10.44 5.09 -6.69
C ALA A 220 -10.75 5.61 -8.10
N ASN A 221 -10.09 6.70 -8.51
CA ASN A 221 -10.17 7.17 -9.88
C ASN A 221 -9.24 6.30 -10.74
N THR A 222 -9.78 5.82 -11.85
CA THR A 222 -9.07 4.92 -12.75
C THR A 222 -9.28 5.29 -14.20
N GLU A 223 -8.24 5.05 -14.99
CA GLU A 223 -8.19 5.19 -16.44
C GLU A 223 -7.49 3.97 -17.06
N ILE A 224 -7.85 3.63 -18.30
CA ILE A 224 -7.14 2.63 -19.08
C ILE A 224 -6.23 3.38 -20.03
N ILE A 225 -4.92 3.20 -19.88
CA ILE A 225 -3.92 3.83 -20.73
C ILE A 225 -3.16 2.73 -21.49
N ALA A 226 -2.95 2.96 -22.78
CA ALA A 226 -2.04 2.16 -23.59
C ALA A 226 -0.65 2.80 -23.55
N PHE A 227 0.36 1.97 -23.28
CA PHE A 227 1.77 2.30 -23.40
C PHE A 227 2.35 1.36 -24.46
N GLY A 228 2.48 1.86 -25.69
CA GLY A 228 2.82 1.05 -26.85
C GLY A 228 1.78 -0.06 -27.08
N SER A 229 2.23 -1.31 -27.06
CA SER A 229 1.37 -2.48 -27.23
C SER A 229 0.66 -2.93 -25.94
N ARG A 230 1.06 -2.41 -24.76
CA ARG A 230 0.55 -2.87 -23.47
C ARG A 230 -0.51 -1.92 -22.91
N ARG A 231 -1.58 -2.50 -22.37
CA ARG A 231 -2.58 -1.74 -21.60
C ARG A 231 -2.34 -1.90 -20.11
N ALA A 232 -2.50 -0.81 -19.38
CA ALA A 232 -2.49 -0.81 -17.93
C ALA A 232 -3.73 -0.10 -17.39
N LEU A 233 -4.20 -0.57 -16.25
CA LEU A 233 -5.10 0.22 -15.40
C LEU A 233 -4.24 1.21 -14.62
N VAL A 234 -4.49 2.48 -14.85
CA VAL A 234 -3.84 3.60 -14.17
C VAL A 234 -4.77 4.07 -13.06
N ILE A 235 -4.32 3.95 -11.82
CA ILE A 235 -5.10 4.22 -10.61
C ILE A 235 -4.51 5.43 -9.92
N GLU A 236 -5.28 6.51 -9.81
CA GLU A 236 -4.89 7.68 -9.01
C GLU A 236 -4.84 7.31 -7.54
N ARG A 237 -3.69 7.57 -6.91
CA ARG A 237 -3.47 7.27 -5.50
C ARG A 237 -4.23 8.25 -4.62
N PHE A 238 -5.26 7.76 -3.91
CA PHE A 238 -6.02 8.55 -2.94
C PHE A 238 -5.31 8.74 -1.60
N ASP A 239 -4.14 8.11 -1.40
CA ASP A 239 -3.20 8.39 -0.31
C ASP A 239 -2.16 9.46 -0.68
N ARG A 240 -2.39 10.19 -1.77
CA ARG A 240 -1.57 11.31 -2.25
C ARG A 240 -2.47 12.50 -2.53
N ARG A 241 -1.97 13.72 -2.31
CA ARG A 241 -2.75 14.93 -2.57
C ARG A 241 -1.85 16.10 -2.95
N TRP A 242 -2.23 16.80 -4.01
CA TRP A 242 -1.69 18.13 -4.32
C TRP A 242 -2.35 19.17 -3.42
N THR A 243 -1.54 19.95 -2.72
CA THR A 243 -2.00 21.09 -1.92
C THR A 243 -2.21 22.33 -2.78
N ALA A 244 -2.95 23.31 -2.27
CA ALA A 244 -3.24 24.56 -3.02
C ALA A 244 -1.97 25.36 -3.37
N ASP A 245 -0.89 25.19 -2.60
CA ASP A 245 0.43 25.77 -2.84
C ASP A 245 1.33 24.87 -3.72
N GLY A 246 0.78 23.85 -4.37
CA GLY A 246 1.46 23.04 -5.38
C GLY A 246 2.38 21.94 -4.84
N ARG A 247 2.34 21.62 -3.54
CA ARG A 247 3.12 20.52 -2.96
C ARG A 247 2.38 19.20 -3.07
N LEU A 248 3.10 18.13 -3.37
CA LEU A 248 2.57 16.77 -3.30
C LEU A 248 2.79 16.20 -1.88
N ILE A 249 1.71 15.94 -1.15
CA ILE A 249 1.77 15.36 0.20
C ILE A 249 1.25 13.91 0.21
N ARG A 250 1.79 13.11 1.13
CA ARG A 250 1.27 11.77 1.45
C ARG A 250 0.19 11.89 2.52
N LEU A 251 -0.89 11.12 2.35
CA LEU A 251 -1.96 11.02 3.33
C LEU A 251 -1.82 9.72 4.11
N PRO A 252 -1.83 9.75 5.46
CA PRO A 252 -1.79 8.55 6.27
C PRO A 252 -2.96 7.61 5.95
N GLN A 253 -2.66 6.33 5.74
CA GLN A 253 -3.62 5.30 5.39
C GLN A 253 -3.11 3.95 5.90
N GLU A 254 -4.03 3.08 6.28
CA GLU A 254 -3.78 1.66 6.53
C GLU A 254 -4.97 0.80 6.08
N ASP A 255 -4.72 -0.49 5.81
CA ASP A 255 -5.77 -1.46 5.52
C ASP A 255 -6.44 -2.02 6.79
N CYS A 256 -7.62 -2.65 6.66
CA CYS A 256 -8.32 -3.21 7.82
C CYS A 256 -7.56 -4.36 8.50
N CYS A 257 -6.64 -5.04 7.81
CA CYS A 257 -5.77 -6.04 8.45
C CYS A 257 -4.74 -5.36 9.36
N GLN A 258 -4.13 -4.26 8.93
CA GLN A 258 -3.25 -3.45 9.78
C GLN A 258 -4.00 -2.90 11.00
N ALA A 259 -5.17 -2.30 10.79
CA ALA A 259 -5.99 -1.72 11.84
C ALA A 259 -6.39 -2.74 12.92
N LEU A 260 -6.62 -4.00 12.52
CA LEU A 260 -7.01 -5.10 13.40
C LEU A 260 -5.83 -6.00 13.83
N SER A 261 -4.58 -5.64 13.50
CA SER A 261 -3.38 -6.42 13.82
C SER A 261 -3.39 -7.85 13.23
N ILE A 262 -3.94 -8.02 12.03
CA ILE A 262 -4.05 -9.30 11.31
C ILE A 262 -2.92 -9.40 10.28
N PRO A 263 -2.12 -10.48 10.30
CA PRO A 263 -1.03 -10.67 9.34
C PRO A 263 -1.57 -10.90 7.93
N PRO A 264 -0.79 -10.56 6.88
CA PRO A 264 -1.23 -10.71 5.49
C PRO A 264 -1.62 -12.14 5.10
N THR A 265 -1.01 -13.15 5.75
CA THR A 265 -1.32 -14.59 5.56
C THR A 265 -2.68 -15.02 6.07
N ARG A 266 -3.42 -14.14 6.75
CA ARG A 266 -4.78 -14.38 7.25
C ARG A 266 -5.71 -13.28 6.79
N LYS A 267 -5.51 -12.73 5.59
CA LYS A 267 -6.35 -11.64 5.08
C LYS A 267 -7.79 -12.08 4.79
N TYR A 268 -7.99 -13.37 4.47
CA TYR A 268 -9.32 -13.94 4.21
C TYR A 268 -10.01 -14.38 5.49
N GLN A 269 -11.33 -14.19 5.57
CA GLN A 269 -12.13 -14.63 6.71
C GLN A 269 -12.00 -16.15 6.97
N SER A 270 -11.94 -16.97 5.91
CA SER A 270 -11.74 -18.43 6.02
C SER A 270 -10.40 -18.83 6.64
N GLU A 271 -9.43 -17.91 6.69
CA GLU A 271 -8.09 -18.12 7.26
C GLU A 271 -7.93 -17.43 8.63
N GLY A 272 -9.04 -16.94 9.21
CA GLY A 272 -9.04 -16.20 10.48
C GLY A 272 -8.80 -14.69 10.33
N GLY A 273 -9.01 -14.16 9.12
CA GLY A 273 -9.06 -12.73 8.84
C GLY A 273 -10.38 -12.07 9.26
N PRO A 274 -10.48 -10.75 9.08
CA PRO A 274 -11.66 -10.02 9.50
C PRO A 274 -12.82 -10.27 8.54
N GLY A 275 -14.00 -10.51 9.08
CA GLY A 275 -15.25 -10.61 8.33
C GLY A 275 -16.03 -9.30 8.35
N ILE A 276 -17.29 -9.38 7.92
CA ILE A 276 -18.20 -8.24 7.88
C ILE A 276 -18.41 -7.65 9.29
N VAL A 277 -18.52 -8.49 10.32
CA VAL A 277 -18.80 -8.02 11.69
C VAL A 277 -17.64 -7.21 12.23
N GLU A 278 -16.41 -7.73 12.14
CA GLU A 278 -15.21 -7.04 12.65
C GLU A 278 -14.95 -5.72 11.94
N ILE A 279 -15.15 -5.67 10.61
CA ILE A 279 -14.97 -4.45 9.83
C ILE A 279 -16.10 -3.43 10.12
N MET A 280 -17.34 -3.90 10.29
CA MET A 280 -18.45 -3.03 10.70
C MET A 280 -18.23 -2.43 12.09
N ASP A 281 -17.68 -3.21 13.02
CA ASP A 281 -17.33 -2.75 14.37
C ASP A 281 -16.15 -1.77 14.35
N LEU A 282 -15.14 -2.01 13.51
CA LEU A 282 -14.05 -1.06 13.27
C LEU A 282 -14.61 0.30 12.82
N PHE A 283 -15.49 0.33 11.81
CA PHE A 283 -16.06 1.58 11.31
C PHE A 283 -17.08 2.24 12.25
N ARG A 284 -17.44 1.64 13.40
CA ARG A 284 -18.21 2.35 14.44
C ARG A 284 -17.44 3.52 15.05
N GLY A 285 -16.12 3.47 15.06
CA GLY A 285 -15.27 4.55 15.58
C GLY A 285 -14.79 5.54 14.51
N SER A 286 -15.27 5.43 13.26
CA SER A 286 -15.02 6.42 12.21
C SER A 286 -15.61 7.78 12.59
N ASP A 287 -15.07 8.86 12.00
CA ASP A 287 -15.66 10.19 12.00
C ASP A 287 -17.03 10.24 11.27
N GLU A 288 -17.26 9.35 10.31
CA GLU A 288 -18.53 9.22 9.57
C GLU A 288 -19.09 7.79 9.68
N PRO A 289 -19.44 7.33 10.90
CA PRO A 289 -19.70 5.92 11.16
C PRO A 289 -20.93 5.39 10.42
N THR A 290 -21.95 6.22 10.22
CA THR A 290 -23.13 5.83 9.43
C THR A 290 -22.78 5.63 7.97
N GLN A 291 -22.07 6.59 7.35
CA GLN A 291 -21.73 6.53 5.93
C GLN A 291 -20.74 5.41 5.65
N ASP A 292 -19.67 5.30 6.42
CA ASP A 292 -18.63 4.29 6.19
C ASP A 292 -19.16 2.86 6.35
N ARG A 293 -20.03 2.63 7.34
CA ARG A 293 -20.67 1.32 7.52
C ARG A 293 -21.66 1.01 6.40
N MET A 294 -22.38 2.02 5.90
CA MET A 294 -23.27 1.87 4.75
C MET A 294 -22.48 1.58 3.46
N ASP A 295 -21.42 2.33 3.19
CA ASP A 295 -20.54 2.14 2.03
C ASP A 295 -19.92 0.74 2.05
N PHE A 296 -19.36 0.33 3.18
CA PHE A 296 -18.80 -1.01 3.36
C PHE A 296 -19.86 -2.09 3.14
N PHE A 297 -21.00 -2.02 3.82
CA PHE A 297 -22.03 -3.05 3.68
C PHE A 297 -22.59 -3.13 2.26
N MET A 298 -22.87 -1.99 1.62
CA MET A 298 -23.31 -1.93 0.22
C MET A 298 -22.26 -2.52 -0.73
N SER A 299 -20.97 -2.27 -0.49
CA SER A 299 -19.89 -2.88 -1.29
C SER A 299 -19.91 -4.40 -1.24
N THR A 300 -20.20 -5.01 -0.07
CA THR A 300 -20.29 -6.48 0.06
C THR A 300 -21.46 -7.06 -0.73
N ILE A 301 -22.59 -6.36 -0.79
CA ILE A 301 -23.76 -6.75 -1.60
C ILE A 301 -23.42 -6.67 -3.08
N LEU A 302 -22.76 -5.60 -3.51
CA LEU A 302 -22.34 -5.44 -4.91
C LEU A 302 -21.30 -6.48 -5.31
N PHE A 303 -20.34 -6.78 -4.45
CA PHE A 303 -19.35 -7.84 -4.69
C PHE A 303 -20.03 -9.18 -4.92
N TRP A 304 -21.00 -9.53 -4.09
CA TRP A 304 -21.82 -10.72 -4.30
C TRP A 304 -22.57 -10.67 -5.64
N ALA A 305 -23.24 -9.56 -5.96
CA ALA A 305 -24.05 -9.41 -7.16
C ALA A 305 -23.25 -9.53 -8.46
N ILE A 306 -22.00 -9.07 -8.46
CA ILE A 306 -21.11 -9.14 -9.64
C ILE A 306 -20.18 -10.34 -9.63
N GLY A 307 -20.20 -11.19 -8.60
CA GLY A 307 -19.26 -12.30 -8.49
C GLY A 307 -17.81 -11.86 -8.27
N ALA A 308 -17.59 -10.78 -7.51
CA ALA A 308 -16.26 -10.40 -7.03
C ALA A 308 -15.91 -11.19 -5.77
N THR A 309 -15.05 -12.19 -5.93
CA THR A 309 -14.78 -13.19 -4.88
C THR A 309 -13.58 -12.86 -3.99
N ASP A 310 -12.81 -11.82 -4.32
CA ASP A 310 -11.54 -11.49 -3.67
C ASP A 310 -11.64 -10.25 -2.74
N GLY A 311 -12.83 -9.99 -2.18
CA GLY A 311 -13.08 -8.87 -1.27
C GLY A 311 -12.61 -9.13 0.16
N HIS A 312 -11.30 -9.28 0.38
CA HIS A 312 -10.73 -9.62 1.69
C HIS A 312 -10.31 -8.39 2.52
N GLY A 313 -9.88 -8.58 3.77
CA GLY A 313 -9.61 -7.48 4.72
C GLY A 313 -8.58 -6.43 4.27
N LYS A 314 -7.70 -6.76 3.31
CA LYS A 314 -6.73 -5.79 2.73
C LYS A 314 -7.30 -4.91 1.60
N ASN A 315 -8.50 -5.18 1.09
CA ASN A 315 -9.15 -4.36 0.05
C ASN A 315 -9.99 -3.21 0.62
N PHE A 316 -10.05 -3.11 1.95
CA PHE A 316 -10.71 -2.03 2.65
C PHE A 316 -9.65 -1.31 3.47
N SER A 317 -9.58 0.01 3.31
CA SER A 317 -8.62 0.86 4.02
C SER A 317 -9.33 2.00 4.74
N LEU A 318 -8.59 2.61 5.66
CA LEU A 318 -8.98 3.82 6.36
C LEU A 318 -7.89 4.89 6.24
N SER A 319 -8.31 6.14 6.05
CA SER A 319 -7.42 7.30 6.17
C SER A 319 -7.27 7.67 7.64
N LEU A 320 -6.03 7.84 8.09
CA LEU A 320 -5.72 8.32 9.44
C LEU A 320 -5.57 9.85 9.43
N MET A 321 -6.13 10.51 10.42
CA MET A 321 -6.13 11.96 10.57
C MET A 321 -5.64 12.36 11.98
N PRO A 322 -5.17 13.60 12.16
CA PRO A 322 -4.76 14.11 13.47
C PRO A 322 -5.78 13.85 14.59
N GLY A 323 -5.28 13.56 15.79
CA GLY A 323 -6.11 13.29 16.96
C GLY A 323 -6.71 11.88 16.98
N GLY A 324 -6.17 10.95 16.19
CA GLY A 324 -6.67 9.56 16.14
C GLY A 324 -7.98 9.39 15.37
N ARG A 325 -8.39 10.44 14.63
CA ARG A 325 -9.56 10.44 13.75
C ARG A 325 -9.30 9.56 12.54
N TYR A 326 -10.34 8.91 12.02
CA TYR A 326 -10.23 8.13 10.80
C TYR A 326 -11.56 8.00 10.06
N ARG A 327 -11.48 7.62 8.79
CA ARG A 327 -12.62 7.33 7.92
C ARG A 327 -12.25 6.31 6.86
N MET A 328 -13.23 5.60 6.32
CA MET A 328 -13.03 4.67 5.21
C MET A 328 -12.50 5.41 3.97
N THR A 329 -11.54 4.80 3.27
CA THR A 329 -11.03 5.29 1.98
C THR A 329 -11.99 4.93 0.85
N PRO A 330 -11.80 5.49 -0.36
CA PRO A 330 -12.43 4.94 -1.55
C PRO A 330 -12.13 3.46 -1.72
N LEU A 331 -13.06 2.71 -2.33
CA LEU A 331 -12.90 1.31 -2.71
C LEU A 331 -11.92 1.18 -3.89
N TYR A 332 -11.15 0.10 -3.90
CA TYR A 332 -10.12 -0.21 -4.89
C TYR A 332 -9.99 -1.72 -5.05
N ASP A 333 -9.34 -2.17 -6.12
CA ASP A 333 -8.96 -3.58 -6.32
C ASP A 333 -10.18 -4.52 -6.29
N VAL A 334 -11.13 -4.24 -7.19
CA VAL A 334 -12.38 -4.99 -7.34
C VAL A 334 -12.38 -5.68 -8.70
N LEU A 335 -12.37 -7.00 -8.70
CA LEU A 335 -12.39 -7.83 -9.90
C LEU A 335 -13.53 -8.84 -9.81
N THR A 336 -14.30 -8.98 -10.88
CA THR A 336 -15.28 -10.06 -11.02
C THR A 336 -14.65 -11.31 -11.65
N LEU A 337 -15.03 -12.49 -11.17
CA LEU A 337 -14.71 -13.76 -11.82
C LEU A 337 -15.83 -14.27 -12.75
N GLN A 338 -16.93 -13.54 -12.88
CA GLN A 338 -18.10 -13.95 -13.67
C GLN A 338 -17.74 -14.30 -15.12
N PRO A 339 -16.92 -13.53 -15.86
CA PRO A 339 -16.54 -13.89 -17.23
C PRO A 339 -15.81 -15.24 -17.32
N SER A 340 -14.98 -15.57 -16.33
CA SER A 340 -14.28 -16.86 -16.27
C SER A 340 -15.21 -18.02 -15.92
N VAL A 341 -16.33 -17.77 -15.23
CA VAL A 341 -17.37 -18.76 -14.95
C VAL A 341 -18.23 -19.00 -16.20
N ASP A 342 -18.64 -17.93 -16.89
CA ASP A 342 -19.47 -18.03 -18.09
C ASP A 342 -18.73 -18.73 -19.23
N GLY A 343 -17.43 -18.50 -19.39
CA GLY A 343 -16.61 -19.19 -20.41
C GLY A 343 -16.39 -20.69 -20.16
N LYS A 344 -16.80 -21.23 -19.00
CA LYS A 344 -16.78 -22.67 -18.70
C LYS A 344 -18.12 -23.36 -18.98
N ARG A 345 -19.18 -22.60 -19.25
CA ARG A 345 -20.49 -23.11 -19.67
C ARG A 345 -20.55 -23.17 -21.19
#